data_AF-A0A8J7FJQ5-F1
#
_entry.id   AF-A0A8J7FJQ5-F1
#
_cell.length_a   1.000
_cell.length_b   1.000
_cell.length_c   1.000
_cell.angle_alpha   90.00
_cell.angle_beta   90.00
_cell.angle_gamma   90.00
#
_symmetry.space_group_name_H-M   'P 1'
#
loop_
_entity.id
_entity.type
_entity.pdbx_description
1 polymer ?
#
loop_
_entity_poly.entity_id
_entity_poly.type
_entity_poly.pdbx_seq_one_letter_code
_entity_poly.pdbx_strand_id
1 'polypeptide(L)'
;MSIVMGVTKWFIGVLLLLFSVALAQGGERRPLLEVQRDDVARIYNVRVEQRNDDRWQLRGRVTRTLRDTKVPQGQIVTVVYNKKGKSLYTLTSDYKPGFVHRKKKRASYFTVRFPDKLDLKNSRIRVYYLGDDGGAKSTTLKRDYP
;
A
#
# COMPACT_ATOMS: atom_id res chain seq x y z
N MET A 1 -3.90 -56.58 -9.05
CA MET A 1 -4.27 -55.50 -8.11
C MET A 1 -3.16 -54.45 -7.87
N SER A 2 -2.06 -54.45 -8.63
CA SER A 2 -0.92 -53.52 -8.41
C SER A 2 -0.95 -52.28 -9.35
N ILE A 3 -1.48 -52.44 -10.57
CA ILE A 3 -1.53 -51.37 -11.59
C ILE A 3 -2.47 -50.23 -11.18
N VAL A 4 -3.64 -50.55 -10.61
CA VAL A 4 -4.64 -49.58 -10.14
C VAL A 4 -4.08 -48.66 -9.05
N MET A 5 -3.17 -49.17 -8.22
CA MET A 5 -2.53 -48.42 -7.13
C MET A 5 -1.41 -47.50 -7.62
N GLY A 6 -0.80 -47.78 -8.78
CA GLY A 6 0.16 -46.90 -9.45
C GLY A 6 -0.51 -45.71 -10.14
N VAL A 7 -1.63 -45.96 -10.83
CA VAL A 7 -2.39 -44.92 -11.55
C VAL A 7 -3.01 -43.90 -10.58
N THR A 8 -3.56 -44.37 -9.46
CA THR A 8 -4.13 -43.50 -8.42
C THR A 8 -3.08 -42.59 -7.78
N LYS A 9 -1.88 -43.10 -7.49
CA LYS A 9 -0.76 -42.27 -7.00
C LYS A 9 -0.33 -41.21 -8.02
N TRP A 10 -0.32 -41.56 -9.30
CA TRP A 10 0.03 -40.62 -10.37
C TRP A 10 -1.00 -39.50 -10.50
N PHE A 11 -2.30 -39.82 -10.46
CA PHE A 11 -3.39 -38.84 -10.46
C PHE A 11 -3.31 -37.89 -9.26
N ILE A 12 -3.05 -38.40 -8.06
CA ILE A 12 -2.89 -37.58 -6.85
C ILE A 12 -1.70 -36.63 -7.00
N GLY A 13 -0.57 -37.12 -7.55
CA GLY A 13 0.60 -36.30 -7.82
C GLY A 13 0.32 -35.16 -8.80
N VAL A 14 -0.37 -35.44 -9.91
CA VAL A 14 -0.76 -34.41 -10.89
C VAL A 14 -1.74 -33.40 -10.28
N LEU A 15 -2.70 -33.85 -9.48
CA LEU A 15 -3.67 -32.98 -8.81
C LEU A 15 -2.98 -32.02 -7.83
N LEU A 16 -2.04 -32.52 -7.03
CA LEU A 16 -1.25 -31.70 -6.09
C LEU A 16 -0.35 -30.70 -6.83
N LEU A 17 0.19 -31.08 -7.99
CA LEU A 17 1.00 -30.19 -8.82
C LEU A 17 0.16 -29.05 -9.39
N LEU A 18 -1.03 -29.34 -9.93
CA LEU A 18 -1.98 -28.34 -10.41
C LEU A 18 -2.43 -27.39 -9.29
N PHE A 19 -2.69 -27.94 -8.10
CA PHE A 19 -3.06 -27.14 -6.93
C PHE A 19 -1.92 -26.19 -6.50
N SER A 20 -0.67 -26.65 -6.55
CA SER A 20 0.51 -25.84 -6.23
C SER A 20 0.71 -24.68 -7.21
N VAL A 21 0.52 -24.93 -8.52
CA VAL A 21 0.60 -23.90 -9.57
C VAL A 21 -0.52 -22.87 -9.43
N ALA A 22 -1.75 -23.31 -9.12
CA ALA A 22 -2.88 -22.41 -8.89
C ALA A 22 -2.67 -21.52 -7.65
N LEU A 23 -2.11 -22.07 -6.56
CA LEU A 23 -1.76 -21.31 -5.36
C LEU A 23 -0.66 -20.26 -5.63
N ALA A 24 0.35 -20.60 -6.45
CA ALA A 24 1.41 -19.66 -6.83
C ALA A 24 0.86 -18.44 -7.60
N GLN A 25 -0.06 -18.64 -8.54
CA GLN A 25 -0.71 -17.55 -9.28
C GLN A 25 -1.65 -16.70 -8.41
N GLY A 26 -2.18 -17.26 -7.32
CA GLY A 26 -3.00 -16.52 -6.35
C GLY A 26 -2.23 -15.42 -5.60
N GLY A 27 -0.90 -15.55 -5.49
CA GLY A 27 -0.03 -14.57 -4.81
C GLY A 27 0.22 -13.28 -5.59
N GLU A 28 0.18 -13.33 -6.92
CA GLU A 28 0.58 -12.21 -7.80
C GLU A 28 -0.45 -11.08 -7.92
N ARG A 29 -1.66 -11.23 -7.35
CA ARG A 29 -2.79 -10.31 -7.56
C ARG A 29 -2.92 -9.20 -6.53
N ARG A 30 -1.95 -9.04 -5.63
CA ARG A 30 -1.97 -7.96 -4.63
C ARG A 30 -1.35 -6.70 -5.24
N PRO A 31 -2.00 -5.52 -5.13
CA PRO A 31 -1.44 -4.29 -5.64
C PRO A 31 -0.06 -4.06 -5.00
N LEU A 32 0.95 -3.81 -5.82
CA LEU A 32 2.29 -3.57 -5.32
C LEU A 32 2.29 -2.21 -4.63
N LEU A 33 2.53 -2.24 -3.32
CA LEU A 33 2.47 -1.06 -2.47
C LEU A 33 3.89 -0.61 -2.15
N GLU A 34 4.25 0.55 -2.67
CA GLU A 34 5.54 1.17 -2.43
C GLU A 34 5.38 2.32 -1.45
N VAL A 35 6.04 2.21 -0.31
CA VAL A 35 6.05 3.27 0.68
C VAL A 35 7.39 3.98 0.62
N GLN A 36 7.37 5.26 0.25
CA GLN A 36 8.57 6.07 0.31
C GLN A 36 8.86 6.41 1.77
N ARG A 37 10.12 6.20 2.18
CA ARG A 37 10.60 6.58 3.50
C ARG A 37 11.08 8.02 3.44
N ASP A 38 10.69 8.78 4.45
CA ASP A 38 11.21 10.11 4.72
C ASP A 38 11.99 10.07 6.04
N ASP A 39 12.93 10.97 6.23
CA ASP A 39 13.78 11.05 7.42
C ASP A 39 12.96 11.48 8.64
N VAL A 40 11.90 12.26 8.43
CA VAL A 40 11.02 12.78 9.49
C VAL A 40 9.94 11.77 9.89
N ALA A 41 9.28 11.17 8.90
CA ALA A 41 8.12 10.32 9.10
C ALA A 41 8.18 9.04 8.27
N ARG A 42 7.68 7.95 8.86
CA ARG A 42 7.56 6.67 8.20
C ARG A 42 6.11 6.25 8.13
N ILE A 43 5.71 5.80 6.95
CA ILE A 43 4.41 5.21 6.71
C ILE A 43 4.52 3.69 6.92
N TYR A 44 3.58 3.10 7.66
CA TYR A 44 3.56 1.67 7.98
C TYR A 44 2.15 1.09 7.95
N ASN A 45 2.10 -0.24 7.83
CA ASN A 45 0.88 -1.05 7.87
C ASN A 45 -0.20 -0.49 6.94
N VAL A 46 0.22 -0.16 5.72
CA VAL A 46 -0.68 0.35 4.70
C VAL A 46 -1.46 -0.82 4.11
N ARG A 47 -2.78 -0.71 4.07
CA ARG A 47 -3.71 -1.72 3.61
C ARG A 47 -4.75 -1.07 2.71
N VAL A 48 -5.10 -1.78 1.65
CA VAL A 48 -6.25 -1.45 0.82
C VAL A 48 -7.41 -2.28 1.39
N GLU A 49 -8.46 -1.59 1.82
CA GLU A 49 -9.66 -2.20 2.40
C GLU A 49 -10.88 -1.77 1.56
N GLN A 50 -11.83 -2.69 1.36
CA GLN A 50 -13.13 -2.37 0.80
C GLN A 50 -14.08 -2.01 1.95
N ARG A 51 -14.75 -0.85 1.87
CA ARG A 51 -15.81 -0.49 2.81
C ARG A 51 -17.06 -1.32 2.53
N ASN A 52 -17.94 -1.37 3.52
CA ASN A 52 -19.28 -1.95 3.39
C ASN A 52 -20.12 -1.31 2.26
N ASP A 53 -19.80 -0.07 1.86
CA ASP A 53 -20.45 0.63 0.74
C ASP A 53 -19.79 0.33 -0.64
N ASP A 54 -19.06 -0.78 -0.77
CA ASP A 54 -18.26 -1.16 -1.95
C ASP A 54 -17.15 -0.19 -2.40
N ARG A 55 -16.90 0.86 -1.61
CA ARG A 55 -15.84 1.84 -1.91
C ARG A 55 -14.49 1.39 -1.36
N TRP A 56 -13.48 1.45 -2.21
CA TRP A 56 -12.11 1.14 -1.82
C TRP A 56 -11.46 2.29 -1.04
N GLN A 57 -10.71 1.95 0.00
CA GLN A 57 -9.96 2.91 0.80
C GLN A 57 -8.56 2.38 1.11
N LEU A 58 -7.59 3.27 1.14
CA LEU A 58 -6.26 3.04 1.65
C LEU A 58 -6.20 3.48 3.10
N ARG A 59 -5.76 2.60 4.00
CA ARG A 59 -5.53 2.95 5.40
C ARG A 59 -4.12 2.61 5.77
N GLY A 60 -3.51 3.47 6.57
CA GLY A 60 -2.18 3.19 7.10
C GLY A 60 -1.92 3.98 8.36
N ARG A 61 -0.68 3.92 8.80
CA ARG A 61 -0.19 4.63 9.97
C ARG A 61 0.99 5.49 9.57
N VAL A 62 1.01 6.72 10.05
CA VAL A 62 2.21 7.56 10.05
C VAL A 62 2.81 7.48 11.44
N THR A 63 4.10 7.16 11.49
CA THR A 63 4.89 7.18 12.72
C THR A 63 6.12 8.03 12.51
N ARG A 64 6.64 8.56 13.61
CA ARG A 64 7.93 9.25 13.66
C ARG A 64 9.09 8.30 13.37
N THR A 65 10.13 8.82 12.73
CA THR A 65 11.42 8.12 12.59
C THR A 65 12.20 8.14 13.90
N LEU A 66 12.26 9.30 14.57
CA LEU A 66 12.98 9.51 15.84
C LEU A 66 12.07 9.33 17.05
N ARG A 67 12.61 8.88 18.18
CA ARG A 67 11.80 8.48 19.35
C ARG A 67 11.10 9.66 20.04
N ASP A 68 11.60 10.88 19.91
CA ASP A 68 11.14 12.02 20.74
C ASP A 68 10.53 13.18 19.95
N THR A 69 10.40 13.05 18.62
CA THR A 69 9.75 14.06 17.78
C THR A 69 8.30 13.71 17.48
N LYS A 70 7.41 14.71 17.53
CA LYS A 70 6.06 14.57 16.97
C LYS A 70 6.18 14.59 15.45
N VAL A 71 5.35 13.78 14.78
CA VAL A 71 5.21 13.91 13.32
C VAL A 71 4.52 15.25 13.05
N PRO A 72 5.10 16.13 12.22
CA PRO A 72 4.49 17.42 11.91
C PRO A 72 3.18 17.26 11.13
N GLN A 73 2.45 18.37 10.98
CA GLN A 73 1.39 18.44 9.98
C GLN A 73 2.00 18.33 8.58
N GLY A 74 1.21 17.86 7.63
CA GLY A 74 1.66 17.66 6.27
C GLY A 74 0.59 17.00 5.44
N GLN A 75 0.99 16.38 4.34
CA GLN A 75 0.10 15.72 3.39
C GLN A 75 0.54 14.29 3.16
N ILE A 76 -0.44 13.42 2.95
CA ILE A 76 -0.20 12.06 2.48
C ILE A 76 -0.59 12.04 1.02
N VAL A 77 0.40 11.76 0.18
CA VAL A 77 0.22 11.67 -1.26
C VAL A 77 0.21 10.22 -1.66
N THR A 78 -0.86 9.82 -2.33
CA THR A 78 -1.07 8.49 -2.87
C THR A 78 -1.14 8.59 -4.39
N VAL A 79 -0.17 8.00 -5.08
CA VAL A 79 -0.14 7.94 -6.54
C VAL A 79 -0.44 6.53 -6.99
N VAL A 80 -1.43 6.38 -7.85
CA VAL A 80 -1.81 5.11 -8.44
C VAL A 80 -1.30 5.06 -9.87
N TYR A 81 -0.47 4.06 -10.17
CA TYR A 81 0.07 3.79 -11.49
C TYR A 81 -0.60 2.57 -12.10
N ASN A 82 -0.74 2.55 -13.43
CA ASN A 82 -1.11 1.33 -14.14
C ASN A 82 0.11 0.39 -14.30
N LYS A 83 -0.10 -0.82 -14.84
CA LYS A 83 0.98 -1.77 -15.17
C LYS A 83 2.07 -1.20 -16.09
N LYS A 84 1.74 -0.22 -16.93
CA LYS A 84 2.67 0.45 -17.85
C LYS A 84 3.45 1.60 -17.19
N GLY A 85 3.26 1.84 -15.89
CA GLY A 85 3.95 2.92 -15.16
C GLY A 85 3.35 4.32 -15.35
N LYS A 86 2.22 4.46 -16.08
CA LYS A 86 1.53 5.74 -16.22
C LYS A 86 0.70 6.04 -14.96
N SER A 87 0.84 7.24 -14.40
CA SER A 87 0.00 7.70 -13.29
C SER A 87 -1.46 7.83 -13.74
N LEU A 88 -2.35 7.08 -13.09
CA LEU A 88 -3.79 7.16 -13.29
C LEU A 88 -4.42 8.23 -12.40
N TYR A 89 -4.03 8.24 -11.12
CA TYR A 89 -4.59 9.14 -10.11
C TYR A 89 -3.52 9.58 -9.12
N THR A 90 -3.60 10.84 -8.71
CA THR A 90 -2.85 11.39 -7.59
C THR A 90 -3.85 11.90 -6.57
N LEU A 91 -3.83 11.33 -5.37
CA LEU A 91 -4.74 11.65 -4.28
C LEU A 91 -3.92 12.23 -3.13
N THR A 92 -4.27 13.43 -2.72
CA THR A 92 -3.67 14.12 -1.58
C THR A 92 -4.67 14.14 -0.43
N SER A 93 -4.20 13.85 0.78
CA SER A 93 -5.01 13.91 1.99
C SER A 93 -4.22 14.61 3.08
N ASP A 94 -4.82 15.64 3.67
CA ASP A 94 -4.20 16.38 4.76
C ASP A 94 -3.99 15.45 5.97
N TYR A 95 -2.75 15.39 6.41
CA TYR A 95 -2.38 14.69 7.62
C TYR A 95 -2.31 15.66 8.79
N LYS A 96 -3.30 15.56 9.66
CA LYS A 96 -3.31 16.23 10.96
C LYS A 96 -2.95 15.21 12.04
N PRO A 97 -1.81 15.37 12.74
CA PRO A 97 -1.44 14.46 13.81
C PRO A 97 -2.50 14.54 14.91
N GLY A 98 -3.14 13.41 15.20
CA GLY A 98 -4.08 13.33 16.32
C GLY A 98 -3.36 13.59 17.64
N PHE A 99 -4.05 14.17 18.63
CA PHE A 99 -3.50 14.30 19.97
C PHE A 99 -3.43 12.90 20.62
N VAL A 100 -2.27 12.25 20.53
CA VAL A 100 -2.11 10.88 21.02
C VAL A 100 -1.58 10.89 22.45
N HIS A 101 -2.40 10.41 23.39
CA HIS A 101 -2.04 10.30 24.81
C HIS A 101 -0.74 9.50 24.99
N ARG A 102 0.23 10.06 25.73
CA ARG A 102 1.63 9.58 25.89
C ARG A 102 1.77 8.07 26.13
N LYS A 103 0.78 7.45 26.78
CA LYS A 103 0.77 6.03 27.15
C LYS A 103 0.11 5.07 26.15
N LYS A 104 -0.76 5.51 25.21
CA LYS A 104 -1.65 4.54 24.53
C LYS A 104 -1.43 4.29 23.04
N LYS A 105 -1.01 5.26 22.21
CA LYS A 105 -0.65 5.00 20.80
C LYS A 105 0.38 6.05 20.35
N ARG A 106 1.42 5.66 19.60
CA ARG A 106 2.44 6.61 19.05
C ARG A 106 2.25 6.87 17.56
N ALA A 107 1.25 6.24 16.95
CA ALA A 107 1.01 6.27 15.52
C ALA A 107 -0.33 6.96 15.24
N SER A 108 -0.30 7.93 14.34
CA SER A 108 -1.51 8.54 13.80
C SER A 108 -1.96 7.72 12.60
N TYR A 109 -3.27 7.59 12.44
CA TYR A 109 -3.86 6.84 11.34
C TYR A 109 -4.21 7.80 10.21
N PHE A 110 -4.10 7.32 8.98
CA PHE A 110 -4.62 8.03 7.82
C PHE A 110 -5.57 7.16 7.03
N THR A 111 -6.47 7.80 6.29
CA THR A 111 -7.36 7.16 5.34
C THR A 111 -7.40 7.99 4.07
N VAL A 112 -7.14 7.35 2.93
CA VAL A 112 -7.31 7.94 1.60
C VAL A 112 -8.40 7.16 0.89
N ARG A 113 -9.39 7.85 0.33
CA ARG A 113 -10.49 7.21 -0.40
C ARG A 113 -10.13 7.13 -1.87
N PHE A 114 -10.29 5.95 -2.47
CA PHE A 114 -10.10 5.79 -3.91
C PHE A 114 -11.39 6.13 -4.67
N PRO A 115 -11.28 6.55 -5.95
CA PRO A 115 -12.44 6.73 -6.81
C PRO A 115 -13.12 5.38 -7.13
N ASP A 116 -14.44 5.42 -7.36
CA ASP A 116 -15.30 4.23 -7.45
C ASP A 116 -14.94 3.28 -8.63
N LYS A 117 -14.32 3.80 -9.70
CA LYS A 117 -13.98 3.05 -10.92
C LYS A 117 -12.48 2.76 -11.06
N LEU A 118 -11.82 2.34 -9.97
CA LEU A 118 -10.39 2.03 -9.98
C LEU A 118 -10.12 0.53 -10.09
N ASP A 119 -9.45 0.10 -11.16
CA ASP A 119 -8.94 -1.28 -11.27
C ASP A 119 -7.68 -1.48 -10.42
N LEU A 120 -7.87 -1.80 -9.14
CA LEU A 120 -6.79 -2.04 -8.19
C LEU A 120 -5.97 -3.29 -8.49
N LYS A 121 -6.54 -4.29 -9.20
CA LYS A 121 -5.85 -5.57 -9.48
C LYS A 121 -4.65 -5.39 -10.41
N ASN A 122 -4.69 -4.36 -11.26
CA ASN A 122 -3.65 -4.04 -12.23
C ASN A 122 -2.92 -2.73 -11.91
N SER A 123 -2.99 -2.27 -10.66
CA SER A 123 -2.45 -0.99 -10.25
C SER A 123 -1.30 -1.14 -9.24
N ARG A 124 -0.30 -0.26 -9.35
CA ARG A 124 0.76 -0.06 -8.36
C ARG A 124 0.46 1.21 -7.59
N ILE A 125 0.56 1.16 -6.26
CA ILE A 125 0.21 2.29 -5.40
C ILE A 125 1.49 2.75 -4.71
N ARG A 126 1.90 3.99 -4.94
CA ARG A 126 2.99 4.63 -4.20
C ARG A 126 2.38 5.59 -3.18
N VAL A 127 2.85 5.50 -1.94
CA VAL A 127 2.38 6.35 -0.83
C VAL A 127 3.59 7.02 -0.21
N TYR A 128 3.52 8.34 -0.05
CA TYR A 128 4.56 9.11 0.61
C TYR A 128 3.95 10.22 1.46
N TYR A 129 4.74 10.68 2.43
CA TYR A 129 4.40 11.79 3.31
C TYR A 129 5.19 13.02 2.84
N LEU A 130 4.52 14.17 2.84
CA LEU A 130 5.11 15.48 2.59
C LEU A 130 4.89 16.31 3.85
N GLY A 131 5.96 16.75 4.53
CA GLY A 131 5.83 17.67 5.66
C GLY A 131 5.35 19.03 5.19
N ASP A 132 4.49 19.69 5.98
CA ASP A 132 4.27 21.13 5.82
C ASP A 132 5.54 21.82 6.34
N ASP A 133 6.45 22.14 5.44
CA ASP A 133 7.62 22.94 5.77
C ASP A 133 7.14 24.32 6.22
N GLY A 134 7.06 24.53 7.54
CA GLY A 134 6.99 25.85 8.14
C GLY A 134 8.28 26.61 7.80
N GLY A 135 8.31 27.26 6.63
CA GLY A 135 9.32 28.26 6.30
C GLY A 135 10.69 27.77 5.87
N ALA A 136 10.81 26.70 5.09
CA ALA A 136 12.02 26.42 4.33
C ALA A 136 11.67 26.27 2.85
N LYS A 137 12.28 27.10 2.00
CA LYS A 137 12.22 27.00 0.54
C LYS A 137 12.73 25.61 0.10
N SER A 138 11.84 24.64 -0.03
CA SER A 138 12.14 23.36 -0.66
C SER A 138 11.85 23.51 -2.15
N THR A 139 12.93 23.76 -2.88
CA THR A 139 13.02 23.90 -4.33
C THR A 139 12.23 22.78 -5.00
N THR A 140 11.15 23.14 -5.69
CA THR A 140 10.42 22.23 -6.57
C THR A 140 11.34 21.80 -7.71
N LEU A 141 12.11 20.75 -7.51
CA LEU A 141 12.71 20.00 -8.61
C LEU A 141 11.57 19.25 -9.30
N LYS A 142 10.95 19.92 -10.28
CA LYS A 142 10.33 19.25 -11.42
C LYS A 142 11.38 18.30 -12.00
N ARG A 143 11.30 17.03 -11.65
CA ARG A 143 11.95 15.97 -12.43
C ARG A 143 11.00 15.65 -13.58
N ASP A 144 11.21 16.34 -14.69
CA ASP A 144 10.86 15.82 -15.99
C ASP A 144 11.68 14.53 -16.19
N TYR A 145 11.00 13.39 -16.31
CA TYR A 145 11.65 12.16 -16.80
C TYR A 145 11.47 12.11 -18.32
N PRO A 146 12.52 11.75 -19.08
CA PRO A 146 12.45 11.57 -20.53
C PRO A 146 11.49 10.44 -20.94
#